data_AF-A0A8B5XU68-F1
#
_entry.id   AF-A0A8B5XU68-F1
#
_cell.length_a   1.000
_cell.length_b   1.000
_cell.length_c   1.000
_cell.angle_alpha   90.00
_cell.angle_beta   90.00
_cell.angle_gamma   90.00
#
_symmetry.space_group_name_H-M   'P 1'
#
loop_
_entity.id
_entity.type
_entity.pdbx_description
1 polymer ?
#
loop_
_entity_poly.entity_id
_entity_poly.type
_entity_poly.pdbx_seq_one_letter_code
_entity_poly.pdbx_strand_id
1 'polypeptide(L)'
;METEKNKKGYIRVGHLVYIIIIAVIVLAFFLVFALGDSKTASTTIGTASTVSSLILSVIAIVMTLIDVAGQRQSMLDLKETADKLQKSNESATDLTEKLMAKIIELQEMKEQMVEAITESSEWRKELIGKIEGLKQKGDYKPEDVEKIMKDMEDALEAKKAVLGIGRNYVRTANSDLDITEIIKSLKKKYNKGEKIERILFGLNLGHDYNITYAMVQKIIKDLSESGYISVNTNQDGTSIVTFNSGKVSDDAR
;
A
#
# COMPACT_ATOMS: atom_id res chain seq x y z
N MET A 1 -3.60 35.11 -19.64
CA MET A 1 -4.92 34.59 -20.05
C MET A 1 -5.50 33.86 -18.85
N GLU A 2 -6.34 34.58 -18.12
CA GLU A 2 -7.10 34.08 -16.98
C GLU A 2 -8.24 33.19 -17.46
N THR A 3 -8.50 32.09 -16.75
CA THR A 3 -9.82 31.47 -16.77
C THR A 3 -10.28 31.30 -15.33
N GLU A 4 -11.05 32.29 -14.87
CA GLU A 4 -11.83 32.25 -13.65
C GLU A 4 -12.73 31.00 -13.64
N LYS A 5 -12.53 30.13 -12.66
CA LYS A 5 -13.46 29.04 -12.35
C LYS A 5 -14.71 29.61 -11.72
N ASN A 6 -15.77 29.60 -12.52
CA ASN A 6 -17.15 29.92 -12.19
C ASN A 6 -17.63 29.13 -10.95
N LYS A 7 -17.52 29.72 -9.76
CA LYS A 7 -18.09 29.19 -8.51
C LYS A 7 -19.60 29.38 -8.57
N LYS A 8 -20.33 28.34 -8.98
CA LYS A 8 -21.78 28.26 -8.74
C LYS A 8 -22.01 28.32 -7.23
N GLY A 9 -22.50 29.47 -6.75
CA GLY A 9 -22.81 29.71 -5.35
C GLY A 9 -24.03 28.89 -4.95
N TYR A 10 -23.79 27.73 -4.33
CA TYR A 10 -24.84 27.02 -3.62
C TYR A 10 -25.23 27.87 -2.40
N ILE A 11 -26.46 28.41 -2.43
CA ILE A 11 -27.05 29.07 -1.26
C ILE A 11 -27.14 27.99 -0.17
N ARG A 12 -26.32 28.13 0.89
CA ARG A 12 -26.36 27.24 2.06
C ARG A 12 -27.80 27.19 2.57
N VAL A 13 -28.28 25.99 2.90
CA VAL A 13 -29.65 25.73 3.39
C VAL A 13 -30.08 26.73 4.48
N GLY A 14 -29.15 27.17 5.32
CA GLY A 14 -29.38 28.22 6.31
C GLY A 14 -29.94 29.53 5.73
N HIS A 15 -29.42 30.01 4.61
CA HIS A 15 -29.92 31.25 3.98
C HIS A 15 -31.33 31.10 3.43
N LEU A 16 -31.70 29.90 2.94
CA LEU A 16 -33.04 29.62 2.46
C LEU A 16 -34.05 29.59 3.62
N VAL A 17 -33.67 29.01 4.75
CA VAL A 17 -34.48 29.05 5.99
C VAL A 17 -34.66 30.50 6.47
N TYR A 18 -33.60 31.32 6.47
CA TYR A 18 -33.70 32.74 6.84
C TYR A 18 -34.65 33.52 5.91
N ILE A 19 -34.58 33.30 4.59
CA ILE A 19 -35.47 33.97 3.62
C ILE A 19 -36.93 33.58 3.86
N ILE A 20 -37.21 32.30 4.16
CA ILE A 20 -38.56 31.84 4.46
C ILE A 20 -39.09 32.48 5.76
N ILE A 21 -38.28 32.54 6.82
CA ILE A 21 -38.68 33.18 8.09
C ILE A 21 -38.98 34.66 7.86
N ILE A 22 -38.13 35.38 7.13
CA ILE A 22 -38.33 36.80 6.81
C ILE A 22 -39.61 36.99 5.99
N ALA A 23 -39.86 36.14 4.99
CA ALA A 23 -41.08 36.19 4.19
C ALA A 23 -42.34 35.99 5.04
N VAL A 24 -42.33 35.04 5.99
CA VAL A 24 -43.46 34.78 6.89
C VAL A 24 -43.72 35.95 7.83
N ILE A 25 -42.66 36.57 8.37
CA ILE A 25 -42.78 37.77 9.22
C ILE A 25 -43.40 38.94 8.44
N VAL A 26 -42.93 39.18 7.20
CA VAL A 26 -43.47 40.24 6.34
C VAL A 26 -44.94 39.98 6.00
N LEU A 27 -45.31 38.73 5.72
CA LEU A 27 -46.68 38.34 5.39
C LEU A 27 -47.62 38.50 6.61
N ALA A 28 -47.15 38.13 7.81
CA ALA A 28 -47.87 38.36 9.06
C ALA A 28 -48.05 39.86 9.33
N PHE A 29 -47.02 40.68 9.07
CA PHE A 29 -47.09 42.14 9.21
C PHE A 29 -48.12 42.75 8.26
N PHE A 30 -48.15 42.28 7.00
CA PHE A 30 -49.16 42.70 6.02
C PHE A 30 -50.58 42.31 6.44
N LEU A 31 -50.78 41.11 7.00
CA LEU A 31 -52.08 40.66 7.49
C LEU A 31 -52.58 41.50 8.66
N VAL A 32 -51.71 41.81 9.63
CA VAL A 32 -52.06 42.67 10.77
C VAL A 32 -52.36 44.10 10.32
N PHE A 33 -51.57 44.64 9.39
CA PHE A 33 -51.80 45.96 8.82
C PHE A 33 -53.11 46.04 8.04
N ALA A 34 -53.43 45.03 7.23
CA ALA A 34 -54.67 44.98 6.44
C ALA A 34 -55.93 44.76 7.28
N LEU A 35 -55.83 44.08 8.43
CA LEU A 35 -56.98 43.68 9.26
C LEU A 35 -57.13 44.49 10.56
N GLY A 36 -56.19 45.40 10.85
CA GLY A 36 -56.09 46.10 12.13
C GLY A 36 -57.03 47.28 12.35
N ASP A 37 -57.73 47.77 11.32
CA ASP A 37 -58.45 49.06 11.36
C ASP A 37 -59.95 48.97 11.76
N SER A 38 -60.47 47.79 12.12
CA SER A 38 -61.89 47.64 12.48
C SER A 38 -62.12 47.65 14.00
N LYS A 39 -62.99 48.56 14.48
CA LYS A 39 -63.46 48.77 15.87
C LYS A 39 -64.30 47.61 16.44
N THR A 40 -63.88 46.37 16.25
CA THR A 40 -64.69 45.17 16.56
C THR A 40 -63.83 44.10 17.21
N ALA A 41 -63.90 43.97 18.53
CA ALA A 41 -63.11 42.99 19.29
C ALA A 41 -63.34 41.53 18.84
N SER A 42 -64.50 41.24 18.23
CA SER A 42 -64.81 39.90 17.69
C SER A 42 -64.05 39.56 16.40
N THR A 43 -63.82 40.51 15.49
CA THR A 43 -63.02 40.26 14.27
C THR A 43 -61.53 40.14 14.61
N THR A 44 -61.04 40.85 15.63
CA THR A 44 -59.64 40.73 16.08
C THR A 44 -59.32 39.34 16.60
N ILE A 45 -60.24 38.68 17.32
CA ILE A 45 -60.05 37.29 17.81
C ILE A 45 -60.02 36.29 16.65
N GLY A 46 -60.90 36.44 15.66
CA GLY A 46 -60.90 35.59 14.46
C GLY A 46 -59.58 35.71 13.68
N THR A 47 -59.13 36.94 13.45
CA THR A 47 -57.85 37.23 12.79
C THR A 47 -56.66 36.68 13.57
N ALA A 48 -56.63 36.83 14.90
CA ALA A 48 -55.56 36.29 15.74
C ALA A 48 -55.49 34.76 15.68
N SER A 49 -56.64 34.08 15.57
CA SER A 49 -56.70 32.62 15.38
C SER A 49 -56.12 32.20 14.03
N THR A 50 -56.46 32.91 12.96
CA THR A 50 -55.90 32.65 11.62
C THR A 50 -54.39 32.87 11.58
N VAL A 51 -53.88 33.95 12.20
CA VAL A 51 -52.44 34.22 12.29
C VAL A 51 -51.73 33.14 13.12
N SER A 52 -52.31 32.71 14.24
CA SER A 52 -51.73 31.64 15.07
C SER A 52 -51.67 30.30 14.32
N SER A 53 -52.71 29.98 13.53
CA SER A 53 -52.73 28.77 12.67
C SER A 53 -51.65 28.81 11.59
N LEU A 54 -51.45 29.98 10.97
CA LEU A 54 -50.39 30.18 9.98
C LEU A 54 -49.00 29.98 10.59
N ILE A 55 -48.75 30.55 11.79
CA ILE A 55 -47.47 30.38 12.49
C ILE A 55 -47.24 28.89 12.82
N LEU A 56 -48.24 28.18 13.34
CA LEU A 56 -48.13 26.75 13.65
C LEU A 56 -47.84 25.91 12.40
N SER A 57 -48.46 26.23 11.27
CA SER A 57 -48.21 25.55 10.00
C SER A 57 -46.76 25.75 9.51
N VAL A 58 -46.23 26.96 9.65
CA VAL A 58 -44.84 27.26 9.29
C VAL A 58 -43.86 26.50 10.20
N ILE A 59 -44.09 26.47 11.52
CA ILE A 59 -43.25 25.72 12.45
C ILE A 59 -43.22 24.22 12.08
N ALA A 60 -44.38 23.65 11.76
CA ALA A 60 -44.47 22.24 11.34
C ALA A 60 -43.64 21.97 10.08
N ILE A 61 -43.75 22.82 9.05
CA ILE A 61 -42.95 22.70 7.82
C ILE A 61 -41.45 22.81 8.14
N VAL A 62 -41.04 23.79 8.95
CA VAL A 62 -39.64 23.97 9.32
C VAL A 62 -39.09 22.75 10.07
N MET A 63 -39.86 22.18 11.00
CA MET A 63 -39.45 20.98 11.74
C MET A 63 -39.23 19.79 10.78
N THR A 64 -40.15 19.56 9.84
CA THR A 64 -39.98 18.49 8.84
C THR A 64 -38.75 18.69 7.95
N LEU A 65 -38.44 19.94 7.57
CA LEU A 65 -37.25 20.24 6.76
C LEU A 65 -35.95 20.03 7.55
N ILE A 66 -35.92 20.42 8.82
CA ILE A 66 -34.76 20.19 9.71
C ILE A 66 -34.52 18.69 9.86
N ASP A 67 -35.57 17.91 10.09
CA ASP A 67 -35.47 16.45 10.26
C ASP A 67 -34.95 15.77 8.99
N VAL A 68 -35.49 16.13 7.81
CA VAL A 68 -35.04 15.57 6.51
C VAL A 68 -33.59 15.98 6.21
N ALA A 69 -33.20 17.23 6.51
CA ALA A 69 -31.82 17.68 6.34
C ALA A 69 -30.86 16.95 7.29
N GLY A 70 -31.26 16.76 8.55
CA GLY A 70 -30.49 15.99 9.54
C GLY A 70 -30.26 14.55 9.09
N GLN A 71 -31.31 13.86 8.64
CA GLN A 71 -31.21 12.49 8.12
C GLN A 71 -30.27 12.40 6.91
N ARG A 72 -30.35 13.35 5.97
CA ARG A 72 -29.48 13.37 4.79
C ARG A 72 -28.01 13.57 5.16
N GLN A 73 -27.72 14.44 6.14
CA GLN A 73 -26.35 14.64 6.62
C GLN A 73 -25.82 13.36 7.29
N SER A 74 -26.60 12.74 8.17
CA SER A 74 -26.21 11.47 8.81
C SER A 74 -25.94 10.36 7.78
N MET A 75 -26.72 10.29 6.69
CA MET A 75 -26.48 9.32 5.62
C MET A 75 -25.15 9.58 4.89
N LEU A 76 -24.80 10.85 4.66
CA LEU A 76 -23.52 11.21 4.05
C LEU A 76 -22.34 10.86 4.98
N ASP A 77 -22.46 11.16 6.28
CA ASP A 77 -21.42 10.87 7.26
C ASP A 77 -21.22 9.35 7.43
N LEU A 78 -22.31 8.57 7.40
CA LEU A 78 -22.25 7.10 7.41
C LEU A 78 -21.56 6.56 6.16
N LYS A 79 -21.86 7.11 4.99
CA LYS A 79 -21.20 6.72 3.74
C LYS A 79 -19.71 7.02 3.79
N GLU A 80 -19.30 8.20 4.24
CA GLU A 80 -17.89 8.54 4.39
C GLU A 80 -17.19 7.62 5.40
N THR A 81 -17.86 7.28 6.50
CA THR A 81 -17.34 6.35 7.51
C THR A 81 -17.18 4.95 6.93
N ALA A 82 -18.14 4.47 6.15
CA ALA A 82 -18.07 3.18 5.48
C ALA A 82 -16.92 3.13 4.46
N ASP A 83 -16.73 4.18 3.66
CA ASP A 83 -15.63 4.29 2.71
C ASP A 83 -14.27 4.31 3.42
N LYS A 84 -14.14 5.02 4.55
CA LYS A 84 -12.94 5.02 5.39
C LYS A 84 -12.66 3.65 5.99
N LEU A 85 -13.71 2.98 6.49
CA LEU A 85 -13.61 1.63 7.05
C LEU A 85 -13.14 0.63 5.99
N GLN A 86 -13.69 0.71 4.78
CA GLN A 86 -13.29 -0.14 3.66
C GLN A 86 -11.80 0.06 3.32
N LYS A 87 -11.35 1.31 3.18
CA LYS A 87 -9.92 1.61 2.92
C LYS A 87 -8.99 1.12 4.03
N SER A 88 -9.42 1.26 5.28
CA SER A 88 -8.69 0.73 6.44
C SER A 88 -8.59 -0.79 6.38
N ASN A 89 -9.66 -1.48 6.01
CA ASN A 89 -9.70 -2.93 5.86
C ASN A 89 -8.83 -3.43 4.69
N GLU A 90 -8.83 -2.71 3.56
CA GLU A 90 -7.94 -2.98 2.43
C GLU A 90 -6.47 -2.84 2.83
N SER A 91 -6.14 -1.78 3.57
CA SER A 91 -4.78 -1.54 4.09
C SER A 91 -4.34 -2.62 5.10
N ALA A 92 -5.25 -3.06 5.96
CA ALA A 92 -4.99 -4.15 6.90
C ALA A 92 -4.73 -5.47 6.15
N THR A 93 -5.48 -5.74 5.09
CA THR A 93 -5.31 -6.95 4.25
C THR A 93 -3.96 -6.95 3.54
N ASP A 94 -3.56 -5.82 2.93
CA ASP A 94 -2.23 -5.66 2.30
C ASP A 94 -1.08 -5.84 3.31
N LEU A 95 -1.25 -5.32 4.53
CA LEU A 95 -0.28 -5.54 5.60
C LEU A 95 -0.19 -7.02 6.00
N THR A 96 -1.32 -7.71 6.12
CA THR A 96 -1.36 -9.15 6.41
C THR A 96 -0.67 -9.97 5.32
N GLU A 97 -0.89 -9.64 4.04
CA GLU A 97 -0.24 -10.33 2.92
C GLU A 97 1.29 -10.14 2.95
N LYS A 98 1.77 -8.91 3.19
CA LYS A 98 3.20 -8.62 3.36
C LYS A 98 3.81 -9.36 4.54
N LEU A 99 3.07 -9.51 5.66
CA LEU A 99 3.52 -10.27 6.81
C LEU A 99 3.62 -11.77 6.49
N MET A 100 2.66 -12.33 5.76
CA MET A 100 2.73 -13.72 5.32
C MET A 100 3.94 -13.97 4.41
N ALA A 101 4.22 -13.07 3.45
CA ALA A 101 5.41 -13.17 2.60
C ALA A 101 6.70 -13.18 3.42
N LYS A 102 6.83 -12.30 4.42
CA LYS A 102 8.00 -12.29 5.31
C LYS A 102 8.12 -13.54 6.18
N ILE A 103 7.01 -14.13 6.59
CA ILE A 103 7.02 -15.39 7.35
C ILE A 103 7.57 -16.53 6.47
N ILE A 104 7.20 -16.56 5.19
CA ILE A 104 7.73 -17.54 4.23
C ILE A 104 9.24 -17.33 4.05
N GLU A 105 9.70 -16.11 3.82
CA GLU A 105 11.14 -15.79 3.74
C GLU A 105 11.91 -16.22 5.00
N LEU A 106 11.32 -16.01 6.18
CA LEU A 106 11.91 -16.46 7.45
C LEU A 106 11.93 -17.99 7.59
N GLN A 107 10.94 -18.69 7.07
CA GLN A 107 10.92 -20.15 7.06
C GLN A 107 12.01 -20.71 6.15
N GLU A 108 12.17 -20.16 4.94
CA GLU A 108 13.25 -20.54 4.03
C GLU A 108 14.63 -20.27 4.65
N MET A 109 14.80 -19.10 5.26
CA MET A 109 16.04 -18.77 5.98
C MET A 109 16.31 -19.75 7.13
N LYS A 110 15.27 -20.12 7.89
CA LYS A 110 15.39 -21.12 8.95
C LYS A 110 15.82 -22.47 8.37
N GLU A 111 15.24 -22.92 7.27
CA GLU A 111 15.61 -24.17 6.62
C GLU A 111 17.07 -24.16 6.16
N GLN A 112 17.50 -23.09 5.49
CA GLN A 112 18.91 -22.90 5.11
C GLN A 112 19.85 -22.91 6.32
N MET A 113 19.45 -22.30 7.44
CA MET A 113 20.25 -22.34 8.67
C MET A 113 20.32 -23.75 9.26
N VAL A 114 19.21 -24.50 9.27
CA VAL A 114 19.18 -25.87 9.75
C VAL A 114 20.05 -26.78 8.87
N GLU A 115 19.99 -26.62 7.55
CA GLU A 115 20.84 -27.33 6.61
C GLU A 115 22.32 -27.00 6.85
N ALA A 116 22.68 -25.71 6.94
CA ALA A 116 24.05 -25.29 7.23
C ALA A 116 24.58 -25.82 8.59
N ILE A 117 23.73 -25.88 9.62
CA ILE A 117 24.08 -26.46 10.92
C ILE A 117 24.31 -27.98 10.78
N THR A 118 23.46 -28.66 10.02
CA THR A 118 23.53 -30.12 9.84
C THR A 118 24.79 -30.49 9.06
N GLU A 119 25.05 -29.79 7.96
CA GLU A 119 26.25 -29.97 7.14
C GLU A 119 27.53 -29.62 7.92
N SER A 120 27.50 -28.58 8.74
CA SER A 120 28.59 -28.23 9.66
C SER A 120 28.83 -29.31 10.72
N SER A 121 27.76 -29.93 11.24
CA SER A 121 27.84 -31.03 12.20
C SER A 121 28.45 -32.28 11.58
N GLU A 122 28.05 -32.65 10.36
CA GLU A 122 28.62 -33.78 9.62
C GLU A 122 30.10 -33.56 9.30
N TRP A 123 30.45 -32.37 8.80
CA TRP A 123 31.85 -32.01 8.54
C TRP A 123 32.71 -32.08 9.81
N ARG A 124 32.19 -31.65 10.98
CA ARG A 124 32.89 -31.80 12.26
C ARG A 124 33.10 -33.27 12.63
N LYS A 125 32.12 -34.15 12.39
CA LYS A 125 32.27 -35.59 12.65
C LYS A 125 33.32 -36.22 11.75
N GLU A 126 33.34 -35.85 10.47
CA GLU A 126 34.36 -36.32 9.51
C GLU A 126 35.77 -35.89 9.95
N LEU A 127 35.91 -34.64 10.40
CA LEU A 127 37.17 -34.12 10.95
C LEU A 127 37.64 -34.90 12.17
N ILE A 128 36.76 -35.11 13.15
CA ILE A 128 37.08 -35.90 14.34
C ILE A 128 37.54 -37.30 13.93
N GLY A 129 36.86 -37.94 12.98
CA GLY A 129 37.24 -39.26 12.45
C GLY A 129 38.62 -39.28 11.79
N LYS A 130 38.95 -38.26 10.97
CA LYS A 130 40.28 -38.13 10.35
C LYS A 130 41.38 -37.95 11.40
N ILE A 131 41.14 -37.14 12.42
CA ILE A 131 42.09 -36.90 13.53
C ILE A 131 42.28 -38.16 14.38
N GLU A 132 41.21 -38.87 14.72
CA GLU A 132 41.29 -40.13 15.47
C GLU A 132 42.01 -41.23 14.68
N GLY A 133 41.79 -41.29 13.36
CA GLY A 133 42.49 -42.21 12.47
C GLY A 133 44.00 -41.96 12.39
N LEU A 134 44.45 -40.71 12.46
CA LEU A 134 45.87 -40.39 12.59
C LEU A 134 46.44 -40.79 13.96
N LYS A 135 45.68 -40.56 15.04
CA LYS A 135 46.10 -40.89 16.41
C LYS A 135 46.31 -42.39 16.60
N GLN A 136 45.51 -43.25 15.96
CA GLN A 136 45.65 -44.70 16.02
C GLN A 136 46.87 -45.25 15.25
N LYS A 137 47.37 -44.53 14.23
CA LYS A 137 48.54 -44.96 13.45
C LYS A 137 49.88 -44.80 14.18
N GLY A 138 49.91 -44.12 15.32
CA GLY A 138 51.04 -44.09 16.26
C GLY A 138 52.28 -43.31 15.81
N ASP A 139 52.44 -43.01 14.52
CA ASP A 139 53.59 -42.34 13.95
C ASP A 139 53.12 -41.34 12.87
N TYR A 140 52.61 -40.17 13.31
CA TYR A 140 52.13 -39.12 12.42
C TYR A 140 53.19 -38.01 12.31
N LYS A 141 53.48 -37.60 11.07
CA LYS A 141 54.39 -36.50 10.80
C LYS A 141 53.64 -35.16 10.88
N PRO A 142 54.32 -34.06 11.23
CA PRO A 142 53.72 -32.72 11.19
C PRO A 142 53.04 -32.40 9.85
N GLU A 143 53.62 -32.92 8.76
CA GLU A 143 53.13 -32.80 7.38
C GLU A 143 51.71 -33.38 7.17
N ASP A 144 51.34 -34.44 7.90
CA ASP A 144 50.02 -35.05 7.80
C ASP A 144 48.93 -34.19 8.45
N VAL A 145 49.29 -33.50 9.54
CA VAL A 145 48.40 -32.56 10.24
C VAL A 145 48.24 -31.27 9.45
N GLU A 146 49.33 -30.79 8.84
CA GLU A 146 49.34 -29.61 7.99
C GLU A 146 48.50 -29.81 6.72
N LYS A 147 48.54 -31.01 6.12
CA LYS A 147 47.68 -31.37 5.00
C LYS A 147 46.20 -31.35 5.39
N ILE A 148 45.84 -31.90 6.55
CA ILE A 148 44.46 -31.86 7.04
C ILE A 148 44.01 -30.42 7.31
N MET A 149 44.85 -29.58 7.91
CA MET A 149 44.52 -28.17 8.13
C MET A 149 44.33 -27.41 6.82
N LYS A 150 45.15 -27.69 5.81
CA LYS A 150 45.04 -27.07 4.49
C LYS A 150 43.77 -27.49 3.75
N ASP A 151 43.47 -28.79 3.71
CA ASP A 151 42.21 -29.31 3.17
C ASP A 151 40.99 -28.72 3.92
N MET A 152 41.16 -28.42 5.21
CA MET A 152 40.14 -27.80 6.05
C MET A 152 39.95 -26.32 5.73
N GLU A 153 41.02 -25.58 5.48
CA GLU A 153 41.00 -24.16 5.14
C GLU A 153 40.41 -23.93 3.73
N ASP A 154 40.79 -24.77 2.77
CA ASP A 154 40.26 -24.76 1.40
C ASP A 154 38.74 -25.09 1.38
N ALA A 155 38.32 -26.08 2.17
CA ALA A 155 36.90 -26.42 2.31
C ALA A 155 36.10 -25.28 3.00
N LEU A 156 36.72 -24.57 3.94
CA LEU A 156 36.09 -23.48 4.68
C LEU A 156 36.00 -22.19 3.84
N GLU A 157 36.97 -21.93 2.95
CA GLU A 157 36.89 -20.88 1.94
C GLU A 157 35.81 -21.17 0.89
N ALA A 158 35.78 -22.39 0.35
CA ALA A 158 34.75 -22.81 -0.60
C ALA A 158 33.33 -22.65 0.00
N LYS A 159 33.15 -23.04 1.27
CA LYS A 159 31.87 -22.85 1.98
C LYS A 159 31.58 -21.40 2.35
N LYS A 160 32.58 -20.58 2.67
CA LYS A 160 32.39 -19.14 2.87
C LYS A 160 31.94 -18.45 1.58
N ALA A 161 32.36 -18.92 0.41
CA ALA A 161 31.88 -18.43 -0.88
C ALA A 161 30.40 -18.79 -1.10
N VAL A 162 29.98 -20.00 -0.71
CA VAL A 162 28.58 -20.45 -0.78
C VAL A 162 27.68 -19.73 0.24
N LEU A 163 28.12 -19.62 1.51
CA LEU A 163 27.42 -18.87 2.57
C LEU A 163 27.52 -17.34 2.41
N GLY A 164 28.43 -16.87 1.55
CA GLY A 164 28.58 -15.45 1.18
C GLY A 164 27.37 -14.89 0.44
N ILE A 165 26.53 -15.76 -0.14
CA ILE A 165 25.24 -15.43 -0.73
C ILE A 165 24.26 -14.90 0.35
N GLY A 166 24.46 -15.25 1.63
CA GLY A 166 23.63 -14.78 2.75
C GLY A 166 24.08 -13.48 3.41
N ARG A 167 25.30 -12.96 3.14
CA ARG A 167 25.85 -11.78 3.85
C ARG A 167 25.69 -10.44 3.11
N ASN A 168 25.32 -10.43 1.84
CA ASN A 168 25.13 -9.18 1.09
C ASN A 168 23.78 -8.47 1.33
N TYR A 169 22.89 -9.02 2.16
CA TYR A 169 21.63 -8.36 2.50
C TYR A 169 21.76 -7.17 3.48
N VAL A 170 22.95 -6.91 4.03
CA VAL A 170 23.21 -5.78 4.94
C VAL A 170 24.42 -4.96 4.50
N ARG A 171 24.54 -4.68 3.20
CA ARG A 171 25.28 -3.49 2.76
C ARG A 171 24.25 -2.46 2.33
N THR A 172 24.09 -1.44 3.15
CA THR A 172 23.40 -0.20 2.80
C THR A 172 23.96 0.30 1.47
N ALA A 173 23.24 0.05 0.38
CA ALA A 173 23.54 0.63 -0.92
C ALA A 173 23.17 2.11 -0.87
N ASN A 174 24.10 2.90 -0.33
CA ASN A 174 24.36 4.26 -0.75
C ASN A 174 25.34 4.18 -1.92
N SER A 175 24.79 3.92 -3.11
CA SER A 175 25.45 4.17 -4.38
C SER A 175 24.31 4.35 -5.37
N ASP A 176 24.28 5.50 -6.03
CA ASP A 176 23.37 5.85 -7.11
C ASP A 176 23.35 4.74 -8.16
N LEU A 177 22.49 3.75 -7.96
CA LEU A 177 22.33 2.64 -8.88
C LEU A 177 21.51 3.21 -10.04
N ASP A 178 22.18 3.51 -11.14
CA ASP A 178 21.53 4.06 -12.32
C ASP A 178 20.59 3.01 -12.92
N ILE A 179 19.29 3.17 -12.64
CA ILE A 179 18.21 2.31 -13.11
C ILE A 179 18.27 2.19 -14.65
N THR A 180 18.78 3.20 -15.34
CA THR A 180 18.98 3.20 -16.79
C THR A 180 19.95 2.10 -17.25
N GLU A 181 21.02 1.85 -16.50
CA GLU A 181 22.02 0.84 -16.84
C GLU A 181 21.48 -0.58 -16.63
N ILE A 182 20.67 -0.77 -15.58
CA ILE A 182 19.95 -2.02 -15.33
C ILE A 182 18.95 -2.28 -16.45
N ILE A 183 18.16 -1.29 -16.85
CA ILE A 183 17.23 -1.40 -17.99
C ILE A 183 17.96 -1.82 -19.26
N LYS A 184 19.11 -1.21 -19.54
CA LYS A 184 19.92 -1.53 -20.73
C LYS A 184 20.44 -2.97 -20.73
N SER A 185 20.88 -3.45 -19.57
CA SER A 185 21.36 -4.82 -19.40
C SER A 185 20.22 -5.84 -19.48
N LEU A 186 19.05 -5.53 -18.92
CA LEU A 186 17.84 -6.35 -19.05
C LEU A 186 17.36 -6.45 -20.49
N LYS A 187 17.44 -5.35 -21.28
CA LYS A 187 17.13 -5.36 -22.73
C LYS A 187 18.03 -6.30 -23.52
N LYS A 188 19.28 -6.47 -23.10
CA LYS A 188 20.23 -7.37 -23.75
C LYS A 188 20.00 -8.83 -23.34
N LYS A 189 19.59 -9.05 -22.10
CA LYS A 189 19.45 -10.40 -21.52
C LYS A 189 18.12 -11.07 -21.90
N TYR A 190 17.04 -10.31 -22.00
CA TYR A 190 15.70 -10.85 -22.20
C TYR A 190 15.08 -10.37 -23.51
N ASN A 191 14.48 -11.32 -24.23
CA ASN A 191 13.83 -11.06 -25.50
C ASN A 191 12.40 -10.51 -25.29
N LYS A 192 11.90 -9.80 -26.30
CA LYS A 192 10.51 -9.32 -26.32
C LYS A 192 9.54 -10.48 -26.15
N GLY A 193 8.57 -10.32 -25.24
CA GLY A 193 7.52 -11.33 -25.00
C GLY A 193 7.99 -12.54 -24.19
N GLU A 194 9.26 -12.54 -23.75
CA GLU A 194 9.75 -13.53 -22.79
C GLU A 194 8.96 -13.40 -21.47
N LYS A 195 8.59 -14.55 -20.93
CA LYS A 195 7.80 -14.68 -19.71
C LYS A 195 8.65 -15.36 -18.66
N ILE A 196 8.83 -14.69 -17.53
CA ILE A 196 9.62 -15.19 -16.42
C ILE A 196 8.79 -15.06 -15.16
N GLU A 197 8.83 -16.07 -14.31
CA GLU A 197 8.19 -15.98 -13.00
C GLU A 197 8.81 -14.84 -12.19
N ARG A 198 7.99 -14.02 -11.54
CA ARG A 198 8.42 -12.82 -10.82
C ARG A 198 9.43 -13.12 -9.73
N ILE A 199 9.27 -14.25 -9.04
CA ILE A 199 10.19 -14.69 -7.99
C ILE A 199 11.57 -14.95 -8.62
N LEU A 200 11.61 -15.75 -9.68
CA LEU A 200 12.86 -16.06 -10.40
C LEU A 200 13.49 -14.81 -11.01
N PHE A 201 12.69 -13.91 -11.57
CA PHE A 201 13.16 -12.63 -12.09
C PHE A 201 13.77 -11.76 -10.98
N GLY A 202 13.12 -11.68 -9.82
CA GLY A 202 13.60 -10.94 -8.66
C GLY A 202 14.88 -11.52 -8.07
N LEU A 203 14.98 -12.86 -8.00
CA LEU A 203 16.20 -13.55 -7.57
C LEU A 203 17.36 -13.30 -8.52
N ASN A 204 17.13 -13.39 -9.82
CA ASN A 204 18.16 -13.09 -10.83
C ASN A 204 18.62 -11.63 -10.74
N LEU A 205 17.71 -10.67 -10.54
CA LEU A 205 18.07 -9.26 -10.33
C LEU A 205 18.87 -9.05 -9.04
N GLY A 206 18.44 -9.66 -7.94
CA GLY A 206 19.14 -9.60 -6.66
C GLY A 206 20.56 -10.13 -6.77
N HIS A 207 20.72 -11.26 -7.46
CA HIS A 207 22.02 -11.89 -7.69
C HIS A 207 22.91 -11.09 -8.65
N ASP A 208 22.42 -10.75 -9.85
CA ASP A 208 23.21 -10.12 -10.90
C ASP A 208 23.74 -8.73 -10.50
N TYR A 209 22.96 -7.98 -9.72
CA TYR A 209 23.29 -6.61 -9.33
C TYR A 209 23.68 -6.48 -7.86
N ASN A 210 23.67 -7.58 -7.11
CA ASN A 210 23.97 -7.61 -5.68
C ASN A 210 23.11 -6.60 -4.88
N ILE A 211 21.81 -6.57 -5.17
CA ILE A 211 20.84 -5.62 -4.60
C ILE A 211 19.86 -6.30 -3.64
N THR A 212 19.40 -5.53 -2.66
CA THR A 212 18.41 -6.04 -1.67
C THR A 212 17.05 -6.31 -2.30
N TYR A 213 16.27 -7.19 -1.67
CA TYR A 213 14.90 -7.48 -2.10
C TYR A 213 14.02 -6.22 -2.19
N ALA A 214 14.16 -5.28 -1.26
CA ALA A 214 13.43 -4.02 -1.31
C ALA A 214 13.77 -3.18 -2.56
N MET A 215 15.03 -3.19 -2.97
CA MET A 215 15.48 -2.54 -4.21
C MET A 215 14.99 -3.29 -5.45
N VAL A 216 15.00 -4.61 -5.43
CA VAL A 216 14.40 -5.45 -6.49
C VAL A 216 12.93 -5.11 -6.67
N GLN A 217 12.15 -5.02 -5.58
CA GLN A 217 10.74 -4.65 -5.64
C GLN A 217 10.53 -3.24 -6.18
N LYS A 218 11.38 -2.28 -5.77
CA LYS A 218 11.35 -0.92 -6.32
C LYS A 218 11.65 -0.92 -7.83
N ILE A 219 12.68 -1.63 -8.27
CA ILE A 219 13.04 -1.75 -9.69
C ILE A 219 11.91 -2.41 -10.49
N ILE A 220 11.33 -3.51 -10.01
CA ILE A 220 10.19 -4.18 -10.69
C ILE A 220 9.02 -3.20 -10.82
N LYS A 221 8.74 -2.42 -9.78
CA LYS A 221 7.70 -1.40 -9.80
C LYS A 221 8.00 -0.32 -10.85
N ASP A 222 9.21 0.25 -10.84
CA ASP A 222 9.64 1.30 -11.77
C ASP A 222 9.62 0.80 -13.23
N LEU A 223 10.02 -0.46 -13.46
CA LEU A 223 9.95 -1.13 -14.78
C LEU A 223 8.51 -1.36 -15.24
N SER A 224 7.60 -1.64 -14.32
CA SER A 224 6.19 -1.82 -14.62
C SER A 224 5.50 -0.48 -14.92
N GLU A 225 5.81 0.57 -14.14
CA GLU A 225 5.27 1.92 -14.32
C GLU A 225 5.77 2.56 -15.62
N SER A 226 7.03 2.31 -16.00
CA SER A 226 7.59 2.72 -17.29
C SER A 226 7.09 1.88 -18.48
N GLY A 227 6.28 0.86 -18.23
CA GLY A 227 5.71 -0.02 -19.26
C GLY A 227 6.73 -0.98 -19.89
N TYR A 228 7.94 -1.10 -19.33
CA TYR A 228 8.97 -2.01 -19.83
C TYR A 228 8.65 -3.48 -19.55
N ILE A 229 8.02 -3.75 -18.40
CA ILE A 229 7.46 -5.05 -18.07
C ILE A 229 5.97 -4.94 -17.77
N SER A 230 5.25 -6.04 -17.92
CA SER A 230 3.92 -6.23 -17.33
C SER A 230 3.99 -7.39 -16.33
N VAL A 231 3.43 -7.17 -15.14
CA VAL A 231 3.33 -8.19 -14.10
C VAL A 231 1.88 -8.65 -14.03
N ASN A 232 1.63 -9.90 -14.40
CA ASN A 232 0.30 -10.51 -14.33
C ASN A 232 0.29 -11.57 -13.24
N THR A 233 -0.66 -11.49 -12.31
CA THR A 233 -0.87 -12.51 -11.29
C THR A 233 -1.93 -13.49 -11.77
N ASN A 234 -1.57 -14.76 -11.85
CA ASN A 234 -2.47 -15.85 -12.19
C ASN A 234 -3.41 -16.16 -11.01
N GLN A 235 -4.45 -16.95 -11.30
CA GLN A 235 -5.44 -17.37 -10.29
C GLN A 235 -4.86 -18.25 -9.18
N ASP A 236 -3.71 -18.89 -9.42
CA ASP A 236 -2.97 -19.70 -8.45
C ASP A 236 -2.01 -18.87 -7.57
N GLY A 237 -2.00 -17.54 -7.73
CA GLY A 237 -1.13 -16.62 -6.99
C GLY A 237 0.27 -16.45 -7.60
N THR A 238 0.62 -17.19 -8.66
CA THR A 238 1.91 -17.02 -9.34
C THR A 238 1.91 -15.72 -10.14
N SER A 239 2.96 -14.92 -9.99
CA SER A 239 3.13 -13.68 -10.76
C SER A 239 4.10 -13.91 -11.92
N ILE A 240 3.69 -13.58 -13.15
CA ILE A 240 4.53 -13.67 -14.36
C ILE A 240 4.90 -12.26 -14.81
N VAL A 241 6.20 -12.04 -14.98
CA VAL A 241 6.79 -10.86 -15.60
C VAL A 241 6.90 -11.11 -17.11
N THR A 242 6.27 -10.25 -17.91
CA THR A 242 6.37 -10.27 -19.37
C THR A 242 7.09 -9.01 -19.85
N PHE A 243 8.13 -9.18 -20.66
CA PHE A 243 8.87 -8.04 -21.21
C PHE A 243 8.15 -7.43 -22.41
N ASN A 244 7.72 -6.18 -22.24
CA ASN A 244 6.99 -5.44 -23.27
C ASN A 244 7.97 -4.80 -24.26
N SER A 245 7.56 -4.66 -25.53
CA SER A 245 8.29 -3.80 -26.47
C SER A 245 7.89 -2.34 -26.29
N GLY A 246 8.24 -1.75 -25.16
CA GLY A 246 8.07 -0.32 -24.94
C GLY A 246 9.32 0.43 -25.37
N LYS A 247 9.22 1.23 -26.44
CA LYS A 247 10.11 2.39 -26.62
C LYS A 247 9.98 3.21 -25.34
N VAL A 248 11.07 3.31 -24.58
CA VAL A 248 11.17 4.41 -23.61
C VAL A 248 11.08 5.67 -24.48
N SER A 249 10.02 6.44 -24.30
CA SER A 249 9.97 7.78 -24.87
C SER A 249 11.19 8.51 -24.33
N ASP A 250 12.12 8.93 -25.20
CA ASP A 250 13.33 9.68 -24.84
C ASP A 250 13.03 11.06 -24.19
N ASP A 251 11.76 11.32 -23.87
CA ASP A 251 11.23 12.59 -23.35
C ASP A 251 11.18 12.69 -21.81
N ALA A 252 11.73 11.72 -21.08
CA ALA A 252 11.91 11.83 -19.63
C ALA A 252 13.36 12.18 -19.28
N ARG A 253 13.77 13.40 -19.62
CA ARG A 253 14.94 14.10 -19.05
C ARG A 253 14.47 15.19 -18.11
#